data_AF-A0A4S9L102-F1
#
_entry.id   AF-A0A4S9L102-F1
#
_cell.length_a   1.000
_cell.length_b   1.000
_cell.length_c   1.000
_cell.angle_alpha   90.00
_cell.angle_beta   90.00
_cell.angle_gamma   90.00
#
_symmetry.space_group_name_H-M   'P 1'
#
loop_
_entity.id
_entity.type
_entity.pdbx_description
1 polymer ?
#
loop_
_entity_poly.entity_id
_entity_poly.type
_entity_poly.pdbx_seq_one_letter_code
_entity_poly.pdbx_strand_id
1 'polypeptide(L)'
;MIDGQNTTQALEDWSQYGTLQDRDALWNNLFYSPAQVSLGTAGTSTGTFVGRGRGRFVYPGANTTFNFANGSTITHENFAKVLVDFKNISSGADIYRKYFIVTPRAYANASEINKKETNNTINNSKPDSPEKPAARKTVPAPGYPTPVLRQRHNINGGYFLDQPGFEHVAVLTVGSFVSNEGQEVEFQNINDGFIAAAKAANKTKLIIDLSANGGGTILQGYDLFKQLFPNLEPYGGTRFRAHTALDNLGEIYSEAAAPYTHNPNQTDNILEVVSSSWNYRSDMDVNGKPFSGWEAKYGPHQHGPSNDSFTSIIRWNLTDPLQPLSSGGIYVSGYQGRSNITTPPWQSEDIILVYDGYCASTCAIFSEFMHRQANVKTIALGGRPTTNPMQGVGGVKGTNSFLLSYIFTSITSALSWSDPWIKKSLNDTVMTQYTQLPMARSGSTPSVNSRDGIRHGDESNLPLQFLHEPADCRIFYTAAMVVDQSAVWRTVADTVWGKGNACVAGSNNYNGDKVSGIPGFAEKDGGRVAGSSVEDEGEGEREDFLQHISADIDVEEIWEGLQQWDLEDDVVMSGTRGGECITLP
;
A
#
# COMPACT_ATOMS: atom_id res chain seq x y z
N MET A 1 17.84 -23.42 17.51
CA MET A 1 18.15 -23.70 16.10
C MET A 1 16.86 -24.04 15.38
N ILE A 2 16.75 -23.67 14.11
CA ILE A 2 15.69 -24.09 13.19
C ILE A 2 16.38 -24.81 12.04
N ASP A 3 16.06 -26.08 11.82
CA ASP A 3 16.68 -26.93 10.78
C ASP A 3 18.21 -26.90 10.78
N GLY A 4 18.80 -26.95 11.98
CA GLY A 4 20.25 -26.92 12.15
C GLY A 4 20.89 -25.54 11.93
N GLN A 5 20.11 -24.49 11.67
CA GLN A 5 20.58 -23.10 11.55
C GLN A 5 20.31 -22.27 12.81
N ASN A 6 21.08 -21.20 13.01
CA ASN A 6 20.83 -20.24 14.08
C ASN A 6 19.41 -19.67 13.94
N THR A 7 18.66 -19.63 15.05
CA THR A 7 17.24 -19.22 15.03
C THR A 7 17.05 -17.81 14.45
N THR A 8 17.90 -16.84 14.80
CA THR A 8 17.78 -15.48 14.27
C THR A 8 18.05 -15.45 12.77
N GLN A 9 19.12 -16.09 12.32
CA GLN A 9 19.47 -16.15 10.90
C GLN A 9 18.34 -16.76 10.06
N ALA A 10 17.86 -17.94 10.46
CA ALA A 10 16.77 -18.62 9.77
C ALA A 10 15.49 -17.78 9.66
N LEU A 11 15.17 -17.00 10.71
CA LEU A 11 14.01 -16.11 10.72
C LEU A 11 14.24 -14.83 9.89
N GLU A 12 15.45 -14.27 9.89
CA GLU A 12 15.78 -13.12 9.04
C GLU A 12 15.73 -13.49 7.55
N ASP A 13 16.21 -14.68 7.19
CA ASP A 13 16.12 -15.21 5.83
C ASP A 13 14.67 -15.48 5.44
N TRP A 14 13.90 -16.14 6.33
CA TRP A 14 12.47 -16.36 6.10
C TRP A 14 11.69 -15.05 5.92
N SER A 15 12.06 -14.00 6.66
CA SER A 15 11.36 -12.72 6.60
C SER A 15 11.43 -12.06 5.22
N GLN A 16 12.47 -12.37 4.41
CA GLN A 16 12.63 -11.81 3.07
C GLN A 16 11.52 -12.23 2.09
N TYR A 17 10.76 -13.29 2.40
CA TYR A 17 9.60 -13.68 1.61
C TYR A 17 8.37 -12.77 1.81
N GLY A 18 8.43 -11.80 2.74
CA GLY A 18 7.36 -10.85 2.97
C GLY A 18 7.12 -9.83 1.83
N THR A 19 6.28 -8.83 2.10
CA THR A 19 5.88 -7.78 1.14
C THR A 19 6.41 -6.40 1.48
N LEU A 20 6.98 -6.23 2.66
CA LEU A 20 7.42 -4.94 3.20
C LEU A 20 8.84 -4.64 2.73
N GLN A 21 9.21 -3.36 2.72
CA GLN A 21 10.51 -2.90 2.22
C GLN A 21 11.56 -2.83 3.34
N ASP A 22 11.10 -2.67 4.58
CA ASP A 22 11.96 -2.56 5.75
C ASP A 22 12.19 -3.91 6.43
N ARG A 23 13.45 -4.21 6.78
CA ARG A 23 13.82 -5.51 7.39
C ARG A 23 13.28 -5.69 8.81
N ASP A 24 13.08 -4.62 9.57
CA ASP A 24 12.48 -4.70 10.91
C ASP A 24 10.96 -4.91 10.83
N ALA A 25 10.31 -4.29 9.84
CA ALA A 25 8.90 -4.55 9.54
C ALA A 25 8.66 -5.99 9.03
N LEU A 26 9.54 -6.49 8.15
CA LEU A 26 9.51 -7.89 7.70
C LEU A 26 9.67 -8.87 8.87
N TRP A 27 10.60 -8.57 9.79
CA TRP A 27 10.79 -9.35 11.01
C TRP A 27 9.52 -9.40 11.86
N ASN A 28 8.89 -8.25 12.12
CA ASN A 28 7.63 -8.22 12.88
C ASN A 28 6.53 -9.07 12.21
N ASN A 29 6.48 -9.06 10.88
CA ASN A 29 5.46 -9.78 10.13
C ASN A 29 5.60 -11.31 10.18
N LEU A 30 6.74 -11.84 10.66
CA LEU A 30 6.93 -13.26 10.95
C LEU A 30 5.97 -13.77 12.02
N PHE A 31 5.64 -12.92 12.99
CA PHE A 31 5.04 -13.32 14.26
C PHE A 31 3.57 -12.93 14.36
N TYR A 32 2.91 -13.54 15.34
CA TYR A 32 1.55 -13.18 15.74
C TYR A 32 1.48 -11.72 16.21
N SER A 33 0.47 -10.99 15.76
CA SER A 33 0.16 -9.63 16.21
C SER A 33 -1.36 -9.47 16.37
N PRO A 34 -1.86 -8.96 17.53
CA PRO A 34 -3.29 -8.68 17.70
C PRO A 34 -3.84 -7.77 16.60
N ALA A 35 -3.06 -6.77 16.17
CA ALA A 35 -3.45 -5.88 15.09
C ALA A 35 -3.71 -6.62 13.78
N GLN A 36 -2.81 -7.52 13.38
CA GLN A 36 -2.97 -8.36 12.19
C GLN A 36 -4.16 -9.34 12.31
N VAL A 37 -4.42 -9.86 13.51
CA VAL A 37 -5.56 -10.77 13.76
C VAL A 37 -6.89 -10.03 13.73
N SER A 38 -6.93 -8.79 14.22
CA SER A 38 -8.14 -7.98 14.25
C SER A 38 -8.73 -7.74 12.86
N LEU A 39 -7.88 -7.69 11.83
CA LEU A 39 -8.27 -7.50 10.44
C LEU A 39 -8.80 -8.78 9.76
N GLY A 40 -8.83 -9.92 10.47
CA GLY A 40 -9.32 -11.18 9.93
C GLY A 40 -8.54 -11.63 8.69
N THR A 41 -9.22 -11.84 7.56
CA THR A 41 -8.60 -12.26 6.30
C THR A 41 -7.80 -11.17 5.61
N ALA A 42 -7.96 -9.90 6.00
CA ALA A 42 -7.21 -8.78 5.44
C ALA A 42 -5.83 -8.60 6.09
N GLY A 43 -5.60 -9.17 7.28
CA GLY A 43 -4.29 -9.18 7.94
C GLY A 43 -3.50 -10.47 7.74
N THR A 44 -2.24 -10.48 8.17
CA THR A 44 -1.38 -11.67 8.14
C THR A 44 -1.65 -12.66 9.27
N SER A 45 -2.58 -12.33 10.17
CA SER A 45 -3.03 -13.17 11.28
C SER A 45 -1.87 -13.65 12.17
N THR A 46 -1.51 -14.93 12.10
CA THR A 46 -0.49 -15.58 12.94
C THR A 46 0.94 -15.37 12.45
N GLY A 47 1.15 -14.59 11.39
CA GLY A 47 2.46 -14.25 10.86
C GLY A 47 2.96 -15.19 9.75
N THR A 48 3.96 -14.73 8.98
CA THR A 48 4.46 -15.44 7.80
C THR A 48 5.24 -16.71 8.13
N PHE A 49 5.80 -16.82 9.35
CA PHE A 49 6.58 -17.99 9.75
C PHE A 49 5.74 -19.28 9.82
N VAL A 50 4.45 -19.16 10.14
CA VAL A 50 3.51 -20.30 10.17
C VAL A 50 2.74 -20.46 8.85
N GLY A 51 3.27 -19.93 7.74
CA GLY A 51 2.70 -20.10 6.41
C GLY A 51 1.47 -19.22 6.11
N ARG A 52 1.26 -18.11 6.83
CA ARG A 52 0.28 -17.07 6.44
C ARG A 52 0.91 -15.99 5.57
N GLY A 53 0.11 -15.03 5.09
CA GLY A 53 0.59 -13.94 4.23
C GLY A 53 1.30 -14.48 2.99
N ARG A 54 2.48 -13.93 2.66
CA ARG A 54 3.33 -14.47 1.59
C ARG A 54 4.10 -15.74 1.95
N GLY A 55 4.27 -16.05 3.25
CA GLY A 55 4.87 -17.31 3.69
C GLY A 55 4.13 -18.54 3.16
N ARG A 56 2.84 -18.41 2.79
CA ARG A 56 2.04 -19.48 2.16
C ARG A 56 2.55 -19.93 0.78
N PHE A 57 3.35 -19.11 0.10
CA PHE A 57 3.88 -19.40 -1.23
C PHE A 57 5.25 -20.08 -1.19
N VAL A 58 5.83 -20.20 0.00
CA VAL A 58 7.16 -20.76 0.21
C VAL A 58 6.99 -22.12 0.87
N TYR A 59 7.54 -23.16 0.24
CA TYR A 59 7.57 -24.49 0.83
C TYR A 59 8.94 -24.75 1.45
N PRO A 60 9.06 -24.86 2.79
CA PRO A 60 10.34 -25.05 3.49
C PRO A 60 10.93 -26.46 3.34
N GLY A 61 10.26 -27.37 2.62
CA GLY A 61 10.57 -28.80 2.63
C GLY A 61 9.62 -29.58 3.54
N ALA A 62 9.80 -30.91 3.60
CA ALA A 62 8.84 -31.82 4.22
C ALA A 62 8.71 -31.66 5.74
N ASN A 63 9.75 -31.18 6.43
CA ASN A 63 9.75 -31.04 7.88
C ASN A 63 10.43 -29.74 8.30
N THR A 64 10.02 -29.20 9.45
CA THR A 64 10.71 -28.13 10.17
C THR A 64 11.07 -28.62 11.57
N THR A 65 12.34 -28.57 11.92
CA THR A 65 12.88 -29.06 13.19
C THR A 65 13.33 -27.91 14.09
N PHE A 66 12.80 -27.88 15.31
CA PHE A 66 13.14 -26.91 16.35
C PHE A 66 14.00 -27.56 17.44
N ASN A 67 15.18 -27.00 17.69
CA ASN A 67 16.00 -27.37 18.86
C ASN A 67 15.92 -26.25 19.90
N PHE A 68 15.42 -26.60 21.09
CA PHE A 68 15.18 -25.68 22.20
C PHE A 68 16.38 -25.61 23.16
N ALA A 69 16.47 -24.52 23.91
CA ALA A 69 17.56 -24.28 24.87
C ALA A 69 17.64 -25.34 25.99
N ASN A 70 16.54 -26.02 26.31
CA ASN A 70 16.51 -27.11 27.28
C ASN A 70 17.02 -28.46 26.70
N GLY A 71 17.52 -28.49 25.47
CA GLY A 71 18.01 -29.68 24.78
C GLY A 71 16.92 -30.52 24.10
N SER A 72 15.64 -30.20 24.29
CA SER A 72 14.55 -30.90 23.60
C SER A 72 14.51 -30.52 22.12
N THR A 73 14.00 -31.44 21.31
CA THR A 73 13.83 -31.24 19.86
C THR A 73 12.42 -31.64 19.47
N ILE A 74 11.78 -30.84 18.62
CA ILE A 74 10.46 -31.13 18.04
C ILE A 74 10.58 -30.98 16.53
N THR A 75 10.06 -31.94 15.79
CA THR A 75 9.95 -31.89 14.33
C THR A 75 8.48 -31.86 13.94
N HIS A 76 8.11 -30.90 13.09
CA HIS A 76 6.79 -30.77 12.52
C HIS A 76 6.82 -31.13 11.04
N GLU A 77 5.85 -31.93 10.59
CA GLU A 77 5.62 -32.18 9.17
C GLU A 77 4.97 -30.93 8.54
N ASN A 78 5.55 -30.48 7.44
CA ASN A 78 5.00 -29.41 6.61
C ASN A 78 4.12 -30.02 5.51
N PHE A 79 3.14 -29.25 5.04
CA PHE A 79 2.28 -29.69 3.95
C PHE A 79 2.18 -28.60 2.89
N ALA A 80 2.07 -29.02 1.63
CA ALA A 80 1.70 -28.17 0.52
C ALA A 80 0.25 -28.44 0.13
N LYS A 81 -0.54 -27.39 -0.08
CA LYS A 81 -1.89 -27.51 -0.63
C LYS A 81 -1.83 -27.31 -2.15
N VAL A 82 -2.07 -28.39 -2.88
CA VAL A 82 -2.20 -28.34 -4.34
C VAL A 82 -3.52 -27.64 -4.71
N LEU A 83 -3.43 -26.52 -5.44
CA LEU A 83 -4.59 -25.69 -5.81
C LEU A 83 -5.16 -25.98 -7.20
N VAL A 84 -4.39 -26.67 -8.04
CA VAL A 84 -4.75 -27.02 -9.42
C VAL A 84 -4.47 -28.50 -9.68
N ASP A 85 -5.07 -29.09 -10.72
CA ASP A 85 -4.95 -30.54 -10.98
C ASP A 85 -3.61 -30.97 -11.62
N PHE A 86 -2.73 -31.61 -10.86
CA PHE A 86 -1.45 -32.13 -11.37
C PHE A 86 -1.56 -33.46 -12.14
N LYS A 87 -2.76 -33.98 -12.43
CA LYS A 87 -2.90 -35.16 -13.31
C LYS A 87 -2.25 -34.91 -14.67
N ASN A 88 -1.48 -35.91 -15.11
CA ASN A 88 -0.75 -35.94 -16.38
C ASN A 88 0.26 -34.79 -16.53
N ILE A 89 0.83 -34.32 -15.41
CA ILE A 89 1.95 -33.38 -15.41
C ILE A 89 3.19 -34.16 -15.00
N SER A 90 4.17 -34.23 -15.90
CA SER A 90 5.43 -34.95 -15.69
C SER A 90 6.68 -34.08 -15.91
N SER A 91 6.50 -32.87 -16.45
CA SER A 91 7.58 -31.93 -16.77
C SER A 91 7.14 -30.48 -16.57
N GLY A 92 8.10 -29.55 -16.51
CA GLY A 92 7.81 -28.12 -16.53
C GLY A 92 7.08 -27.67 -17.80
N ALA A 93 7.37 -28.31 -18.94
CA ALA A 93 6.69 -28.05 -20.20
C ALA A 93 5.19 -28.42 -20.15
N ASP A 94 4.81 -29.46 -19.41
CA ASP A 94 3.40 -29.81 -19.18
C ASP A 94 2.68 -28.73 -18.36
N ILE A 95 3.35 -28.19 -17.33
CA ILE A 95 2.83 -27.06 -16.53
C ILE A 95 2.61 -25.85 -17.44
N TYR A 96 3.60 -25.53 -18.28
CA TYR A 96 3.50 -24.41 -19.21
C TYR A 96 2.33 -24.56 -20.17
N ARG A 97 2.23 -25.71 -20.85
CA ARG A 97 1.16 -26.01 -21.80
C ARG A 97 -0.22 -25.99 -21.15
N LYS A 98 -0.34 -26.52 -19.93
CA LYS A 98 -1.63 -26.66 -19.24
C LYS A 98 -2.09 -25.37 -18.56
N TYR A 99 -1.17 -24.56 -18.02
CA TYR A 99 -1.51 -23.44 -17.14
C TYR A 99 -0.98 -22.07 -17.56
N PHE A 100 0.08 -21.97 -18.36
CA PHE A 100 0.70 -20.69 -18.71
C PHE A 100 0.42 -20.22 -20.14
N ILE A 101 -0.09 -21.10 -21.03
CA ILE A 101 -0.56 -20.67 -22.35
C ILE A 101 -1.80 -19.78 -22.19
N VAL A 102 -1.67 -18.53 -22.64
CA VAL A 102 -2.78 -17.58 -22.66
C VAL A 102 -3.70 -17.91 -23.84
N THR A 103 -4.88 -18.44 -23.53
CA THR A 103 -5.90 -18.70 -24.58
C THR A 103 -6.44 -17.39 -25.16
N PRO A 104 -6.93 -17.37 -26.41
CA PRO A 104 -7.55 -16.18 -27.01
C PRO A 104 -8.69 -15.60 -26.15
N ARG A 105 -9.48 -16.48 -25.51
CA ARG A 105 -10.53 -16.08 -24.58
C ARG A 105 -9.98 -15.43 -23.32
N ALA A 106 -8.92 -15.97 -22.72
CA ALA A 106 -8.29 -15.38 -21.54
C ALA A 106 -7.69 -14.01 -21.87
N TYR A 107 -7.01 -13.90 -23.01
CA TYR A 107 -6.47 -12.64 -23.51
C TYR A 107 -7.55 -11.58 -23.71
N ALA A 108 -8.63 -11.90 -24.43
CA ALA A 108 -9.70 -10.96 -24.74
C ALA A 108 -10.45 -10.43 -23.50
N ASN A 109 -10.53 -11.22 -22.43
CA ASN A 109 -11.24 -10.86 -21.19
C ASN A 109 -10.32 -10.33 -20.08
N ALA A 110 -9.00 -10.26 -20.29
CA ALA A 110 -8.03 -10.03 -19.21
C ALA A 110 -8.22 -8.68 -18.50
N SER A 111 -8.49 -7.60 -19.25
CA SER A 111 -8.76 -6.28 -18.67
C SER A 111 -10.03 -6.27 -17.81
N GLU A 112 -11.12 -6.85 -18.32
CA GLU A 112 -12.41 -6.91 -17.62
C GLU A 112 -12.38 -7.78 -16.37
N ILE A 113 -11.65 -8.91 -16.42
CA ILE A 113 -11.41 -9.74 -15.23
C ILE A 113 -10.61 -8.93 -14.20
N ASN A 114 -9.55 -8.25 -14.63
CA ASN A 114 -8.74 -7.44 -13.73
C ASN A 114 -9.53 -6.31 -13.06
N LYS A 115 -10.40 -5.62 -13.79
CA LYS A 115 -11.31 -4.61 -13.21
C LYS A 115 -12.23 -5.23 -12.15
N LYS A 116 -12.78 -6.43 -12.44
CA LYS A 116 -13.74 -7.10 -11.55
C LYS A 116 -13.10 -7.77 -10.34
N GLU A 117 -11.87 -8.27 -10.43
CA GLU A 117 -11.18 -8.88 -9.28
C GLU A 117 -10.95 -7.87 -8.16
N THR A 118 -10.70 -6.59 -8.48
CA THR A 118 -10.71 -5.49 -7.50
C THR A 118 -12.05 -5.35 -6.78
N ASN A 119 -13.16 -5.55 -7.49
CA ASN A 119 -14.50 -5.49 -6.91
C ASN A 119 -14.89 -6.80 -6.20
N ASN A 120 -14.25 -7.92 -6.53
CA ASN A 120 -14.59 -9.27 -6.06
C ASN A 120 -13.68 -9.82 -4.96
N THR A 121 -12.51 -9.23 -4.69
CA THR A 121 -11.80 -9.43 -3.39
C THR A 121 -12.63 -8.95 -2.18
N ILE A 122 -13.82 -8.41 -2.45
CA ILE A 122 -14.81 -7.85 -1.53
C ILE A 122 -16.05 -8.76 -1.38
N ASN A 123 -16.28 -9.74 -2.28
CA ASN A 123 -17.54 -10.47 -2.36
C ASN A 123 -17.56 -11.79 -1.58
N ASN A 124 -17.45 -11.71 -0.25
CA ASN A 124 -17.94 -12.75 0.66
C ASN A 124 -18.87 -12.23 1.77
N SER A 125 -19.52 -11.09 1.55
CA SER A 125 -20.73 -10.72 2.28
C SER A 125 -21.49 -9.67 1.49
N LYS A 126 -22.72 -10.03 1.08
CA LYS A 126 -23.75 -9.16 0.50
C LYS A 126 -23.78 -7.80 1.25
N PRO A 127 -23.94 -6.66 0.56
CA PRO A 127 -24.19 -5.39 1.25
C PRO A 127 -25.57 -5.49 1.91
N ASP A 128 -25.61 -5.52 3.24
CA ASP A 128 -26.82 -5.13 3.95
C ASP A 128 -27.01 -3.61 3.72
N SER A 129 -28.27 -3.21 3.56
CA SER A 129 -28.71 -1.82 3.41
C SER A 129 -27.98 -0.86 4.37
N PRO A 130 -27.85 0.43 4.02
CA PRO A 130 -27.28 1.44 4.91
C PRO A 130 -28.17 1.60 6.15
N GLU A 131 -27.90 0.79 7.18
CA GLU A 131 -28.46 0.96 8.50
C GLU A 131 -27.70 2.12 9.17
N LYS A 132 -28.44 3.06 9.76
CA LYS A 132 -27.85 4.12 10.61
C LYS A 132 -26.85 3.51 11.59
N PRO A 133 -25.73 4.18 11.92
CA PRO A 133 -24.79 3.70 12.92
C PRO A 133 -25.47 3.76 14.30
N ALA A 134 -26.19 2.70 14.66
CA ALA A 134 -26.53 2.43 16.03
C ALA A 134 -25.29 1.85 16.68
N ALA A 135 -24.90 2.39 17.83
CA ALA A 135 -23.86 1.84 18.69
C ALA A 135 -24.26 0.40 19.12
N ARG A 136 -23.98 -0.60 18.28
CA ARG A 136 -24.05 -2.00 18.69
C ARG A 136 -22.90 -2.21 19.66
N LYS A 137 -23.19 -2.79 20.83
CA LYS A 137 -22.16 -3.35 21.71
C LYS A 137 -21.45 -4.45 20.92
N THR A 138 -20.33 -4.12 20.30
CA THR A 138 -19.58 -5.04 19.46
C THR A 138 -18.74 -5.94 20.37
N VAL A 139 -18.70 -7.23 20.04
CA VAL A 139 -17.71 -8.14 20.62
C VAL A 139 -16.33 -7.55 20.33
N PRO A 140 -15.45 -7.41 21.34
CA PRO A 140 -14.09 -6.90 21.12
C PRO A 140 -13.35 -7.75 20.09
N ALA A 141 -12.48 -7.11 19.30
CA ALA A 141 -11.57 -7.86 18.45
C ALA A 141 -10.64 -8.72 19.34
N PRO A 142 -10.16 -9.88 18.85
CA PRO A 142 -9.21 -10.70 19.60
C PRO A 142 -8.00 -9.88 20.08
N GLY A 143 -7.75 -9.86 21.39
CA GLY A 143 -6.67 -9.10 22.02
C GLY A 143 -6.94 -7.60 22.23
N TYR A 144 -8.12 -7.08 21.86
CA TYR A 144 -8.50 -5.68 22.07
C TYR A 144 -9.46 -5.54 23.27
N PRO A 145 -9.42 -4.40 23.99
CA PRO A 145 -10.43 -4.09 25.01
C PRO A 145 -11.78 -3.75 24.37
N THR A 146 -12.81 -3.54 25.19
CA THR A 146 -14.12 -3.12 24.73
C THR A 146 -14.04 -1.76 24.02
N PRO A 147 -14.50 -1.64 22.76
CA PRO A 147 -14.48 -0.36 22.04
C PRO A 147 -15.58 0.57 22.54
N VAL A 148 -15.31 1.89 22.46
CA VAL A 148 -16.31 2.95 22.57
C VAL A 148 -17.15 2.98 21.29
N LEU A 149 -16.46 3.01 20.14
CA LEU A 149 -17.02 2.93 18.80
C LEU A 149 -16.06 2.13 17.92
N ARG A 150 -16.58 1.31 17.01
CA ARG A 150 -15.74 0.51 16.12
C ARG A 150 -16.47 0.21 14.82
N GLN A 151 -15.75 0.28 13.72
CA GLN A 151 -16.24 -0.18 12.43
C GLN A 151 -16.33 -1.70 12.40
N ARG A 152 -17.36 -2.26 11.76
CA ARG A 152 -17.70 -3.69 11.81
C ARG A 152 -16.54 -4.66 11.50
N HIS A 153 -15.64 -4.31 10.59
CA HIS A 153 -14.48 -5.08 10.16
C HIS A 153 -13.15 -4.69 10.86
N ASN A 154 -13.20 -3.91 11.93
CA ASN A 154 -12.03 -3.46 12.70
C ASN A 154 -11.06 -2.55 11.93
N ILE A 155 -11.45 -1.97 10.80
CA ILE A 155 -10.56 -1.07 10.01
C ILE A 155 -10.19 0.19 10.81
N ASN A 156 -11.12 0.70 11.62
CA ASN A 156 -10.87 1.69 12.64
C ASN A 156 -11.77 1.49 13.87
N GLY A 157 -11.32 2.00 15.00
CA GLY A 157 -12.06 1.91 16.25
C GLY A 157 -11.43 2.76 17.34
N GLY A 158 -12.29 3.27 18.20
CA GLY A 158 -11.96 4.13 19.31
C GLY A 158 -12.13 3.44 20.66
N TYR A 159 -11.16 3.62 21.54
CA TYR A 159 -11.07 2.97 22.85
C TYR A 159 -10.67 3.99 23.92
N PHE A 160 -11.08 3.71 25.16
CA PHE A 160 -10.57 4.39 26.35
C PHE A 160 -9.69 3.44 27.15
N LEU A 161 -8.60 3.97 27.70
CA LEU A 161 -7.80 3.25 28.68
C LEU A 161 -8.41 3.47 30.07
N ASP A 162 -9.10 2.45 30.57
CA ASP A 162 -9.84 2.52 31.84
C ASP A 162 -9.01 2.04 33.04
N GLN A 163 -7.74 1.67 32.81
CA GLN A 163 -6.84 1.25 33.89
C GLN A 163 -6.36 2.47 34.70
N PRO A 164 -6.14 2.31 36.03
CA PRO A 164 -5.68 3.39 36.89
C PRO A 164 -4.43 4.10 36.36
N GLY A 165 -4.51 5.43 36.24
CA GLY A 165 -3.42 6.28 35.75
C GLY A 165 -3.45 6.57 34.25
N PHE A 166 -4.37 5.97 33.49
CA PHE A 166 -4.50 6.16 32.03
C PHE A 166 -5.85 6.76 31.61
N GLU A 167 -6.68 7.19 32.56
CA GLU A 167 -8.06 7.63 32.34
C GLU A 167 -8.16 8.86 31.43
N HIS A 168 -7.06 9.60 31.26
CA HIS A 168 -6.95 10.78 30.42
C HIS A 168 -6.58 10.45 28.95
N VAL A 169 -6.33 9.18 28.63
CA VAL A 169 -5.89 8.71 27.31
C VAL A 169 -7.06 8.11 26.53
N ALA A 170 -7.21 8.57 25.30
CA ALA A 170 -8.02 7.96 24.24
C ALA A 170 -7.10 7.24 23.24
N VAL A 171 -7.61 6.17 22.61
CA VAL A 171 -6.88 5.45 21.56
C VAL A 171 -7.75 5.33 20.32
N LEU A 172 -7.27 5.83 19.19
CA LEU A 172 -7.82 5.58 17.87
C LEU A 172 -6.95 4.55 17.15
N THR A 173 -7.51 3.38 16.90
CA THR A 173 -6.88 2.37 16.05
C THR A 173 -7.30 2.62 14.62
N VAL A 174 -6.34 2.57 13.70
CA VAL A 174 -6.56 2.65 12.25
C VAL A 174 -5.77 1.52 11.63
N GLY A 175 -6.38 0.34 11.56
CA GLY A 175 -5.78 -0.86 10.96
C GLY A 175 -5.85 -0.89 9.43
N SER A 176 -6.66 -0.02 8.81
CA SER A 176 -6.65 0.24 7.37
C SER A 176 -7.41 1.53 7.06
N PHE A 177 -7.01 2.26 6.02
CA PHE A 177 -7.72 3.41 5.46
C PHE A 177 -8.82 3.00 4.45
N VAL A 178 -9.39 1.79 4.57
CA VAL A 178 -10.38 1.18 3.66
C VAL A 178 -9.80 0.89 2.27
N SER A 179 -10.00 -0.29 1.70
CA SER A 179 -9.67 -0.54 0.27
C SER A 179 -10.87 -1.02 -0.55
N ASN A 180 -12.05 -1.11 0.07
CA ASN A 180 -13.25 -1.73 -0.49
C ASN A 180 -14.38 -0.70 -0.54
N GLU A 181 -15.00 -0.55 -1.71
CA GLU A 181 -16.09 0.42 -1.94
C GLU A 181 -17.21 0.29 -0.91
N GLY A 182 -17.55 1.42 -0.26
CA GLY A 182 -18.76 1.58 0.54
C GLY A 182 -18.55 1.58 2.05
N GLN A 183 -17.31 1.62 2.54
CA GLN A 183 -17.00 1.71 3.97
C GLN A 183 -16.36 3.04 4.36
N GLU A 184 -16.04 3.88 3.38
CA GLU A 184 -15.40 5.18 3.56
C GLU A 184 -16.24 6.14 4.40
N VAL A 185 -17.54 6.19 4.13
CA VAL A 185 -18.48 7.01 4.93
C VAL A 185 -18.59 6.47 6.36
N GLU A 186 -18.63 5.14 6.54
CA GLU A 186 -18.65 4.53 7.88
C GLU A 186 -17.36 4.83 8.64
N PHE A 187 -16.20 4.69 8.00
CA PHE A 187 -14.89 5.01 8.57
C PHE A 187 -14.83 6.46 9.06
N GLN A 188 -15.22 7.42 8.20
CA GLN A 188 -15.26 8.85 8.55
C GLN A 188 -16.19 9.10 9.75
N ASN A 189 -17.39 8.50 9.75
CA ASN A 189 -18.35 8.65 10.85
C ASN A 189 -17.85 8.04 12.17
N ILE A 190 -17.11 6.94 12.14
CA ILE A 190 -16.50 6.35 13.34
C ILE A 190 -15.46 7.29 13.94
N ASN A 191 -14.64 7.94 13.10
CA ASN A 191 -13.68 8.94 13.58
C ASN A 191 -14.40 10.16 14.17
N ASP A 192 -15.39 10.72 13.46
CA ASP A 192 -16.19 11.86 13.93
C ASP A 192 -16.82 11.56 15.31
N GLY A 193 -17.48 10.41 15.42
CA GLY A 193 -18.15 9.98 16.64
C GLY A 193 -17.16 9.72 17.78
N PHE A 194 -16.00 9.12 17.49
CA PHE A 194 -15.01 8.83 18.53
C PHE A 194 -14.32 10.10 19.03
N ILE A 195 -13.95 11.00 18.13
CA ILE A 195 -13.37 12.30 18.52
C ILE A 195 -14.35 13.05 19.44
N ALA A 196 -15.63 13.13 19.05
CA ALA A 196 -16.66 13.75 19.88
C ALA A 196 -16.80 13.07 21.26
N ALA A 197 -16.83 11.73 21.30
CA ALA A 197 -16.93 10.97 22.54
C ALA A 197 -15.70 11.18 23.45
N ALA A 198 -14.49 11.19 22.88
CA ALA A 198 -13.25 11.42 23.63
C ALA A 198 -13.21 12.83 24.22
N LYS A 199 -13.64 13.86 23.46
CA LYS A 199 -13.75 15.23 23.98
C LYS A 199 -14.79 15.34 25.08
N ALA A 200 -15.96 14.71 24.93
CA ALA A 200 -17.00 14.69 25.97
C ALA A 200 -16.55 13.97 27.24
N ALA A 201 -15.68 12.97 27.12
CA ALA A 201 -15.07 12.25 28.24
C ALA A 201 -13.80 12.92 28.79
N ASN A 202 -13.50 14.17 28.41
CA ASN A 202 -12.33 14.95 28.83
C ASN A 202 -10.99 14.22 28.63
N LYS A 203 -10.86 13.44 27.56
CA LYS A 203 -9.60 12.78 27.20
C LYS A 203 -8.63 13.85 26.68
N THR A 204 -7.51 14.02 27.38
CA THR A 204 -6.51 15.05 27.07
C THR A 204 -5.39 14.54 26.18
N LYS A 205 -5.21 13.21 26.06
CA LYS A 205 -4.17 12.58 25.25
C LYS A 205 -4.78 11.61 24.24
N LEU A 206 -4.16 11.49 23.07
CA LEU A 206 -4.58 10.60 22.00
C LEU A 206 -3.42 9.73 21.50
N ILE A 207 -3.60 8.41 21.56
CA ILE A 207 -2.76 7.47 20.81
C ILE A 207 -3.46 7.18 19.49
N ILE A 208 -2.73 7.26 18.37
CA ILE A 208 -3.19 6.77 17.08
C ILE A 208 -2.34 5.55 16.73
N ASP A 209 -2.96 4.38 16.79
CA ASP A 209 -2.32 3.09 16.53
C ASP A 209 -2.53 2.69 15.06
N LEU A 210 -1.44 2.75 14.30
CA LEU A 210 -1.34 2.42 12.87
C LEU A 210 -0.74 1.02 12.65
N SER A 211 -0.65 0.18 13.69
CA SER A 211 -0.19 -1.20 13.57
C SER A 211 -1.02 -1.96 12.53
N ALA A 212 -0.36 -2.81 11.73
CA ALA A 212 -0.95 -3.56 10.61
C ALA A 212 -1.54 -2.74 9.45
N ASN A 213 -1.40 -1.41 9.43
CA ASN A 213 -2.06 -0.57 8.43
C ASN A 213 -1.39 -0.58 7.05
N GLY A 214 -1.90 -1.39 6.12
CA GLY A 214 -1.41 -1.46 4.75
C GLY A 214 -1.78 -0.27 3.83
N GLY A 215 -2.54 0.71 4.33
CA GLY A 215 -3.07 1.83 3.56
C GLY A 215 -4.55 1.68 3.23
N GLY A 216 -4.97 2.22 2.08
CA GLY A 216 -6.37 2.28 1.68
C GLY A 216 -6.69 3.47 0.76
N THR A 217 -7.91 3.98 0.79
CA THR A 217 -8.40 5.09 -0.02
C THR A 217 -7.68 6.38 0.39
N ILE A 218 -6.93 7.00 -0.54
CA ILE A 218 -6.01 8.12 -0.28
C ILE A 218 -6.67 9.23 0.55
N LEU A 219 -7.86 9.67 0.15
CA LEU A 219 -8.53 10.81 0.78
C LEU A 219 -9.06 10.53 2.18
N GLN A 220 -9.09 9.28 2.65
CA GLN A 220 -9.34 8.96 4.07
C GLN A 220 -8.17 9.39 4.97
N GLY A 221 -6.94 9.25 4.48
CA GLY A 221 -5.75 9.75 5.18
C GLY A 221 -5.77 11.28 5.29
N TYR A 222 -6.18 11.97 4.21
CA TYR A 222 -6.37 13.41 4.21
C TYR A 222 -7.48 13.83 5.19
N ASP A 223 -8.62 13.14 5.16
CA ASP A 223 -9.74 13.44 6.04
C ASP A 223 -9.39 13.29 7.51
N LEU A 224 -8.80 12.16 7.93
CA LEU A 224 -8.41 11.97 9.32
C LEU A 224 -7.39 13.03 9.77
N PHE A 225 -6.43 13.38 8.91
CA PHE A 225 -5.50 14.48 9.20
C PHE A 225 -6.25 15.81 9.40
N LYS A 226 -7.20 16.15 8.52
CA LYS A 226 -8.00 17.37 8.63
C LYS A 226 -8.98 17.37 9.81
N GLN A 227 -9.44 16.21 10.29
CA GLN A 227 -10.23 16.12 11.52
C GLN A 227 -9.38 16.47 12.76
N LEU A 228 -8.09 16.16 12.75
CA LEU A 228 -7.15 16.40 13.85
C LEU A 228 -6.48 17.78 13.77
N PHE A 229 -6.14 18.23 12.57
CA PHE A 229 -5.45 19.50 12.30
C PHE A 229 -6.14 20.29 11.19
N PRO A 230 -7.39 20.75 11.40
CA PRO A 230 -8.16 21.45 10.37
C PRO A 230 -7.55 22.79 9.94
N ASN A 231 -6.67 23.37 10.76
CA ASN A 231 -5.93 24.59 10.47
C ASN A 231 -4.68 24.37 9.60
N LEU A 232 -4.25 23.12 9.38
CA LEU A 232 -3.13 22.79 8.51
C LEU A 232 -3.64 22.36 7.14
N GLU A 233 -2.98 22.85 6.10
CA GLU A 233 -3.24 22.44 4.72
C GLU A 233 -2.37 21.21 4.39
N PRO A 234 -2.94 20.06 4.05
CA PRO A 234 -2.15 18.88 3.69
C PRO A 234 -1.38 19.15 2.40
N TYR A 235 -0.06 18.97 2.43
CA TYR A 235 0.78 19.23 1.27
C TYR A 235 0.54 18.17 0.20
N GLY A 236 0.89 16.91 0.51
CA GLY A 236 0.60 15.77 -0.35
C GLY A 236 1.12 15.92 -1.78
N GLY A 237 2.30 16.51 -1.94
CA GLY A 237 2.94 16.69 -3.24
C GLY A 237 3.28 15.35 -3.88
N THR A 238 2.92 15.20 -5.14
CA THR A 238 3.17 13.99 -5.93
C THR A 238 3.63 14.34 -7.33
N ARG A 239 4.18 13.38 -8.07
CA ARG A 239 4.50 13.53 -9.50
C ARG A 239 4.47 12.19 -10.21
N PHE A 240 4.39 12.22 -11.54
CA PHE A 240 4.54 11.05 -12.38
C PHE A 240 5.91 11.05 -13.05
N ARG A 241 6.42 9.87 -13.42
CA ARG A 241 7.49 9.78 -14.42
C ARG A 241 6.93 10.27 -15.77
N ALA A 242 7.62 11.20 -16.42
CA ALA A 242 7.22 11.77 -17.69
C ALA A 242 7.77 10.93 -18.84
N HIS A 243 6.89 10.60 -19.78
CA HIS A 243 7.19 9.89 -21.01
C HIS A 243 6.13 10.18 -22.06
N THR A 244 6.44 9.94 -23.34
CA THR A 244 5.60 10.32 -24.49
C THR A 244 4.16 9.79 -24.42
N ALA A 245 3.95 8.57 -23.92
CA ALA A 245 2.60 8.04 -23.73
C ALA A 245 1.76 8.88 -22.75
N LEU A 246 2.35 9.31 -21.64
CA LEU A 246 1.66 10.12 -20.62
C LEU A 246 1.38 11.52 -21.14
N ASP A 247 2.30 12.09 -21.92
CA ASP A 247 2.14 13.40 -22.56
C ASP A 247 0.94 13.40 -23.52
N ASN A 248 0.95 12.48 -24.51
CA ASN A 248 -0.15 12.32 -25.47
C ASN A 248 -1.49 12.06 -24.76
N LEU A 249 -1.48 11.22 -23.73
CA LEU A 249 -2.69 10.91 -22.96
C LEU A 249 -3.25 12.15 -22.26
N GLY A 250 -2.38 12.97 -21.67
CA GLY A 250 -2.80 14.18 -20.99
C GLY A 250 -3.30 15.28 -21.91
N GLU A 251 -2.71 15.45 -23.09
CA GLU A 251 -3.23 16.35 -24.13
C GLU A 251 -4.65 15.95 -24.54
N ILE A 252 -4.85 14.67 -24.89
CA ILE A 252 -6.15 14.14 -25.33
C ILE A 252 -7.22 14.30 -24.25
N TYR A 253 -6.93 13.89 -23.01
CA TYR A 253 -7.89 14.01 -21.90
C TYR A 253 -8.20 15.47 -21.57
N SER A 254 -7.20 16.35 -21.61
CA SER A 254 -7.37 17.77 -21.31
C SER A 254 -8.22 18.48 -22.37
N GLU A 255 -7.97 18.20 -23.65
CA GLU A 255 -8.77 18.75 -24.76
C GLU A 255 -10.21 18.24 -24.69
N ALA A 256 -10.39 16.94 -24.52
CA ALA A 256 -11.72 16.34 -24.49
C ALA A 256 -12.53 16.74 -23.24
N ALA A 257 -11.87 17.04 -22.13
CA ALA A 257 -12.51 17.59 -20.95
C ALA A 257 -12.93 19.05 -21.13
N ALA A 258 -12.25 19.83 -21.98
CA ALA A 258 -12.37 21.30 -22.04
C ALA A 258 -13.81 21.85 -22.08
N PRO A 259 -14.76 21.26 -22.83
CA PRO A 259 -16.16 21.75 -22.88
C PRO A 259 -16.95 21.54 -21.59
N TYR A 260 -16.47 20.70 -20.68
CA TYR A 260 -17.20 20.26 -19.50
C TYR A 260 -16.67 20.90 -18.22
N THR A 261 -17.57 21.09 -17.26
CA THR A 261 -17.27 21.58 -15.91
C THR A 261 -17.15 20.42 -14.92
N HIS A 262 -16.37 20.61 -13.86
CA HIS A 262 -16.32 19.67 -12.74
C HIS A 262 -17.63 19.78 -11.94
N ASN A 263 -18.57 18.89 -12.22
CA ASN A 263 -19.91 18.87 -11.63
C ASN A 263 -20.39 17.42 -11.54
N PRO A 264 -20.92 16.95 -10.40
CA PRO A 264 -21.45 15.58 -10.28
C PRO A 264 -22.66 15.30 -11.19
N ASN A 265 -23.38 16.33 -11.65
CA ASN A 265 -24.54 16.19 -12.54
C ASN A 265 -24.11 16.04 -14.01
N GLN A 266 -23.24 15.08 -14.30
CA GLN A 266 -22.77 14.74 -15.66
C GLN A 266 -23.01 13.25 -15.90
N THR A 267 -22.96 12.83 -17.17
CA THR A 267 -22.99 11.39 -17.50
C THR A 267 -21.68 10.72 -17.09
N ASP A 268 -21.71 9.42 -16.77
CA ASP A 268 -20.54 8.66 -16.30
C ASP A 268 -19.31 8.81 -17.22
N ASN A 269 -19.51 8.75 -18.54
CA ASN A 269 -18.42 8.93 -19.50
C ASN A 269 -17.77 10.32 -19.42
N ILE A 270 -18.55 11.37 -19.14
CA ILE A 270 -18.01 12.72 -18.94
C ILE A 270 -17.28 12.79 -17.60
N LEU A 271 -17.84 12.19 -16.54
CA LEU A 271 -17.22 12.15 -15.22
C LEU A 271 -15.85 11.46 -15.24
N GLU A 272 -15.72 10.33 -15.94
CA GLU A 272 -14.44 9.61 -16.12
C GLU A 272 -13.36 10.52 -16.71
N VAL A 273 -13.74 11.40 -17.64
CA VAL A 273 -12.83 12.30 -18.34
C VAL A 273 -12.45 13.50 -17.49
N VAL A 274 -13.44 14.21 -16.93
CA VAL A 274 -13.18 15.43 -16.18
C VAL A 274 -12.47 15.16 -14.85
N SER A 275 -12.74 14.01 -14.21
CA SER A 275 -12.08 13.61 -12.95
C SER A 275 -10.76 12.88 -13.15
N SER A 276 -10.39 12.54 -14.40
CA SER A 276 -9.18 11.79 -14.69
C SER A 276 -7.92 12.55 -14.26
N SER A 277 -6.95 11.82 -13.70
CA SER A 277 -5.60 12.34 -13.43
C SER A 277 -4.86 12.83 -14.68
N TRP A 278 -5.31 12.43 -15.87
CA TRP A 278 -4.75 12.86 -17.15
C TRP A 278 -5.26 14.25 -17.57
N ASN A 279 -6.37 14.73 -17.02
CA ASN A 279 -6.85 16.10 -17.23
C ASN A 279 -6.04 17.07 -16.36
N TYR A 280 -5.50 18.16 -16.91
CA TYR A 280 -4.74 19.11 -16.08
C TYR A 280 -5.56 19.80 -15.00
N ARG A 281 -6.89 19.86 -15.16
CA ARG A 281 -7.81 20.53 -14.22
C ARG A 281 -8.20 19.67 -13.01
N SER A 282 -7.83 18.38 -12.97
CA SER A 282 -8.12 17.48 -11.85
C SER A 282 -7.20 17.67 -10.64
N ASP A 283 -5.99 18.17 -10.87
CA ASP A 283 -4.98 18.36 -9.84
C ASP A 283 -4.59 19.85 -9.75
N MET A 284 -4.04 20.22 -8.61
CA MET A 284 -3.49 21.55 -8.35
C MET A 284 -1.96 21.54 -8.48
N ASP A 285 -1.37 22.71 -8.70
CA ASP A 285 0.07 22.91 -8.61
C ASP A 285 0.59 22.77 -7.17
N VAL A 286 1.91 22.83 -7.02
CA VAL A 286 2.58 22.75 -5.71
C VAL A 286 2.09 23.80 -4.70
N ASN A 287 1.62 24.96 -5.18
CA ASN A 287 1.10 26.05 -4.37
C ASN A 287 -0.41 25.95 -4.09
N GLY A 288 -1.06 24.86 -4.54
CA GLY A 288 -2.50 24.66 -4.39
C GLY A 288 -3.35 25.52 -5.34
N LYS A 289 -2.78 25.96 -6.47
CA LYS A 289 -3.48 26.72 -7.49
C LYS A 289 -3.79 25.85 -8.72
N PRO A 290 -4.85 26.15 -9.49
CA PRO A 290 -5.11 25.46 -10.75
C PRO A 290 -3.96 25.67 -11.73
N PHE A 291 -3.60 24.62 -12.48
CA PHE A 291 -2.69 24.74 -13.61
C PHE A 291 -3.30 25.58 -14.74
N SER A 292 -2.46 26.33 -15.46
CA SER A 292 -2.88 27.14 -16.62
C SER A 292 -3.18 26.28 -17.86
N GLY A 293 -2.59 25.09 -17.96
CA GLY A 293 -2.74 24.16 -19.08
C GLY A 293 -1.94 22.87 -18.85
N TRP A 294 -2.03 21.93 -19.81
CA TRP A 294 -1.33 20.64 -19.73
C TRP A 294 0.18 20.79 -19.65
N GLU A 295 0.80 21.65 -20.48
CA GLU A 295 2.25 21.91 -20.47
C GLU A 295 2.76 22.28 -19.05
N ALA A 296 2.00 23.11 -18.33
CA ALA A 296 2.37 23.51 -16.96
C ALA A 296 2.33 22.34 -15.96
N LYS A 297 1.37 21.41 -16.13
CA LYS A 297 1.28 20.19 -15.30
C LYS A 297 2.33 19.15 -15.70
N TYR A 298 2.56 18.97 -17.00
CA TYR A 298 3.46 17.94 -17.54
C TYR A 298 4.94 18.26 -17.30
N GLY A 299 5.37 19.52 -17.29
CA GLY A 299 6.80 19.81 -17.36
C GLY A 299 7.34 19.35 -18.73
N PRO A 300 8.42 18.56 -18.85
CA PRO A 300 8.99 17.76 -17.79
C PRO A 300 10.23 18.39 -17.14
N HIS A 301 10.52 17.95 -15.93
CA HIS A 301 11.69 18.33 -15.14
C HIS A 301 12.60 17.11 -14.99
N GLN A 302 13.90 17.27 -15.27
CA GLN A 302 14.88 16.21 -15.07
C GLN A 302 15.26 16.09 -13.60
N HIS A 303 15.27 14.86 -13.08
CA HIS A 303 15.65 14.59 -11.69
C HIS A 303 16.39 13.26 -11.55
N GLY A 304 17.30 13.21 -10.57
CA GLY A 304 18.06 12.01 -10.22
C GLY A 304 19.41 11.89 -10.92
N PRO A 305 20.17 10.82 -10.63
CA PRO A 305 21.50 10.60 -11.21
C PRO A 305 21.45 10.15 -12.68
N SER A 306 20.27 9.73 -13.16
CA SER A 306 19.99 9.40 -14.56
C SER A 306 19.23 10.55 -15.23
N ASN A 307 19.18 10.58 -16.57
CA ASN A 307 18.38 11.55 -17.33
C ASN A 307 16.87 11.21 -17.31
N ASP A 308 16.32 10.80 -16.17
CA ASP A 308 14.88 10.56 -16.02
C ASP A 308 14.13 11.90 -15.92
N SER A 309 12.98 11.93 -16.58
CA SER A 309 12.08 13.08 -16.64
C SER A 309 10.82 12.83 -15.82
N PHE A 310 10.33 13.86 -15.14
CA PHE A 310 9.15 13.80 -14.30
C PHE A 310 8.22 14.98 -14.53
N THR A 311 6.95 14.82 -14.17
CA THR A 311 5.99 15.92 -14.24
C THR A 311 6.26 16.99 -13.20
N SER A 312 5.67 18.17 -13.37
CA SER A 312 5.57 19.16 -12.28
C SER A 312 4.95 18.49 -11.05
N ILE A 313 5.30 18.99 -9.85
CA ILE A 313 4.66 18.52 -8.61
C ILE A 313 3.19 18.92 -8.62
N ILE A 314 2.33 17.95 -8.37
CA ILE A 314 0.87 18.09 -8.31
C ILE A 314 0.35 17.77 -6.92
N ARG A 315 -0.79 18.37 -6.57
CA ARG A 315 -1.52 18.17 -5.30
C ARG A 315 -2.99 17.86 -5.60
N TRP A 316 -3.64 17.11 -4.70
CA TRP A 316 -5.07 16.85 -4.81
C TRP A 316 -5.89 18.16 -4.71
N ASN A 317 -6.90 18.31 -5.56
CA ASN A 317 -7.87 19.39 -5.46
C ASN A 317 -8.96 19.06 -4.42
N LEU A 318 -8.74 19.44 -3.16
CA LEU A 318 -9.70 19.18 -2.08
C LEU A 318 -10.97 20.04 -2.14
N THR A 319 -10.98 21.05 -3.02
CA THR A 319 -12.16 21.88 -3.31
C THR A 319 -12.97 21.37 -4.50
N ASP A 320 -12.59 20.26 -5.13
CA ASP A 320 -13.34 19.71 -6.26
C ASP A 320 -14.70 19.13 -5.79
N PRO A 321 -15.84 19.54 -6.39
CA PRO A 321 -17.13 18.90 -6.10
C PRO A 321 -17.20 17.42 -6.53
N LEU A 322 -16.26 16.94 -7.34
CA LEU A 322 -16.13 15.54 -7.74
C LEU A 322 -15.28 14.69 -6.78
N GLN A 323 -14.78 15.27 -5.68
CA GLN A 323 -14.03 14.56 -4.65
C GLN A 323 -14.64 13.20 -4.22
N PRO A 324 -15.98 13.05 -4.09
CA PRO A 324 -16.60 11.77 -3.76
C PRO A 324 -16.26 10.61 -4.70
N LEU A 325 -15.93 10.88 -5.98
CA LEU A 325 -15.58 9.85 -6.96
C LEU A 325 -14.23 9.20 -6.66
N SER A 326 -13.28 9.94 -6.08
CA SER A 326 -11.94 9.46 -5.75
C SER A 326 -11.75 9.14 -4.26
N SER A 327 -12.72 9.48 -3.42
CA SER A 327 -12.68 9.29 -1.97
C SER A 327 -13.58 8.18 -1.44
N GLY A 328 -14.36 7.52 -2.31
CA GLY A 328 -15.36 6.53 -1.90
C GLY A 328 -16.60 7.15 -1.24
N GLY A 329 -16.98 8.36 -1.65
CA GLY A 329 -18.23 8.99 -1.22
C GLY A 329 -18.10 9.99 -0.06
N ILE A 330 -16.89 10.34 0.36
CA ILE A 330 -16.68 11.35 1.42
C ILE A 330 -16.22 12.70 0.85
N TYR A 331 -16.53 13.76 1.57
CA TYR A 331 -15.77 15.00 1.47
C TYR A 331 -14.72 15.02 2.58
N VAL A 332 -13.54 15.57 2.29
CA VAL A 332 -12.48 15.77 3.28
C VAL A 332 -12.91 16.89 4.23
N SER A 333 -12.71 16.68 5.53
CA SER A 333 -13.04 17.64 6.60
C SER A 333 -12.36 19.00 6.36
N GLY A 334 -13.08 20.08 6.61
CA GLY A 334 -12.65 21.45 6.29
C GLY A 334 -12.97 21.92 4.87
N TYR A 335 -13.49 21.04 3.99
CA TYR A 335 -13.88 21.40 2.62
C TYR A 335 -15.34 21.06 2.35
N GLN A 336 -15.90 21.69 1.32
CA GLN A 336 -17.26 21.40 0.81
C GLN A 336 -18.30 21.35 1.94
N GLY A 337 -19.10 20.28 2.00
CA GLY A 337 -20.14 20.07 3.02
C GLY A 337 -19.63 19.85 4.45
N ARG A 338 -18.31 19.85 4.67
CA ARG A 338 -17.65 19.66 5.98
C ARG A 338 -16.73 20.83 6.35
N SER A 339 -16.94 21.99 5.74
CA SER A 339 -16.17 23.23 5.99
C SER A 339 -16.33 23.81 7.40
N ASN A 340 -17.29 23.32 8.19
CA ASN A 340 -17.50 23.71 9.58
C ASN A 340 -16.46 23.12 10.57
N ILE A 341 -15.64 22.16 10.14
CA ILE A 341 -14.60 21.56 10.98
C ILE A 341 -13.34 22.44 10.91
N THR A 342 -13.14 23.27 11.95
CA THR A 342 -12.09 24.32 11.95
C THR A 342 -11.19 24.31 13.18
N THR A 343 -11.53 23.54 14.22
CA THR A 343 -10.81 23.55 15.51
C THR A 343 -10.11 22.21 15.76
N PRO A 344 -8.79 22.20 16.02
CA PRO A 344 -8.07 20.99 16.43
C PRO A 344 -8.64 20.41 17.74
N PRO A 345 -8.97 19.11 17.80
CA PRO A 345 -9.45 18.48 19.03
C PRO A 345 -8.34 18.25 20.07
N TRP A 346 -7.07 18.17 19.67
CA TRP A 346 -5.89 18.07 20.53
C TRP A 346 -4.75 18.93 19.98
N GLN A 347 -3.77 19.26 20.83
CA GLN A 347 -2.49 19.81 20.36
C GLN A 347 -1.58 18.68 19.86
N SER A 348 -0.58 19.00 19.04
CA SER A 348 0.32 17.99 18.47
C SER A 348 1.08 17.18 19.52
N GLU A 349 1.52 17.83 20.60
CA GLU A 349 2.21 17.24 21.76
C GLU A 349 1.32 16.32 22.62
N ASP A 350 0.01 16.38 22.42
CA ASP A 350 -0.96 15.50 23.07
C ASP A 350 -1.29 14.25 22.24
N ILE A 351 -0.70 14.13 21.04
CA ILE A 351 -0.90 13.00 20.13
C ILE A 351 0.41 12.21 19.99
N ILE A 352 0.32 10.88 19.92
CA ILE A 352 1.42 10.01 19.53
C ILE A 352 0.97 9.01 18.46
N LEU A 353 1.79 8.80 17.43
CA LEU A 353 1.59 7.75 16.43
C LEU A 353 2.34 6.49 16.83
N VAL A 354 1.68 5.34 16.76
CA VAL A 354 2.25 4.04 17.09
C VAL A 354 2.24 3.15 15.85
N TYR A 355 3.35 2.46 15.61
CA TYR A 355 3.58 1.62 14.44
C TYR A 355 4.15 0.26 14.85
N ASP A 356 3.96 -0.75 14.01
CA ASP A 356 4.68 -2.02 14.01
C ASP A 356 5.59 -2.17 12.77
N GLY A 357 5.84 -1.07 12.05
CA GLY A 357 6.56 -1.06 10.78
C GLY A 357 5.70 -1.40 9.56
N TYR A 358 4.46 -1.89 9.74
CA TYR A 358 3.64 -2.34 8.61
C TYR A 358 3.06 -1.20 7.76
N CYS A 359 3.02 0.02 8.31
CA CYS A 359 2.42 1.19 7.68
C CYS A 359 2.87 1.38 6.22
N ALA A 360 1.90 1.50 5.31
CA ALA A 360 2.12 1.58 3.86
C ALA A 360 1.06 2.43 3.14
N SER A 361 1.37 2.87 1.91
CA SER A 361 0.44 3.57 1.01
C SER A 361 -0.24 4.77 1.70
N THR A 362 -1.57 4.85 1.76
CA THR A 362 -2.29 5.93 2.44
C THR A 362 -1.88 6.13 3.91
N CYS A 363 -1.46 5.06 4.60
CA CYS A 363 -0.88 5.21 5.94
C CYS A 363 0.42 6.02 5.91
N ALA A 364 1.29 5.80 4.91
CA ALA A 364 2.50 6.60 4.73
C ALA A 364 2.17 8.08 4.46
N ILE A 365 1.11 8.37 3.70
CA ILE A 365 0.63 9.75 3.45
C ILE A 365 0.19 10.40 4.76
N PHE A 366 -0.68 9.72 5.52
CA PHE A 366 -1.15 10.21 6.81
C PHE A 366 0.01 10.40 7.80
N SER A 367 0.95 9.46 7.85
CA SER A 367 2.16 9.56 8.66
C SER A 367 3.03 10.75 8.28
N GLU A 368 3.22 11.04 7.00
CA GLU A 368 3.97 12.22 6.53
C GLU A 368 3.27 13.51 7.00
N PHE A 369 1.95 13.60 6.90
CA PHE A 369 1.21 14.78 7.38
C PHE A 369 1.32 14.95 8.89
N MET A 370 1.07 13.88 9.64
CA MET A 370 1.08 13.94 11.10
C MET A 370 2.48 14.20 11.65
N HIS A 371 3.49 13.48 11.17
CA HIS A 371 4.86 13.60 11.68
C HIS A 371 5.57 14.87 11.16
N ARG A 372 5.50 15.15 9.85
CA ARG A 372 6.29 16.22 9.23
C ARG A 372 5.57 17.55 9.16
N GLN A 373 4.24 17.56 8.97
CA GLN A 373 3.49 18.81 8.92
C GLN A 373 2.93 19.23 10.29
N ALA A 374 2.47 18.27 11.09
CA ALA A 374 1.91 18.54 12.41
C ALA A 374 2.87 18.28 13.58
N ASN A 375 4.12 17.86 13.33
CA ASN A 375 5.13 17.59 14.37
C ASN A 375 4.70 16.56 15.43
N VAL A 376 3.80 15.63 15.08
CA VAL A 376 3.38 14.54 15.98
C VAL A 376 4.51 13.51 16.10
N LYS A 377 4.81 13.10 17.32
CA LYS A 377 5.87 12.14 17.62
C LYS A 377 5.46 10.70 17.29
N THR A 378 6.45 9.84 17.08
CA THR A 378 6.26 8.48 16.57
C THR A 378 6.95 7.41 17.41
N ILE A 379 6.31 6.26 17.57
CA ILE A 379 6.87 5.06 18.21
C ILE A 379 6.75 3.87 17.27
N ALA A 380 7.85 3.15 17.05
CA ALA A 380 7.86 1.86 16.37
C ALA A 380 8.02 0.70 17.36
N LEU A 381 7.22 -0.34 17.19
CA LEU A 381 7.20 -1.53 18.02
C LEU A 381 7.97 -2.67 17.35
N GLY A 382 8.75 -3.43 18.12
CA GLY A 382 9.40 -4.66 17.67
C GLY A 382 10.67 -4.44 16.84
N GLY A 383 10.77 -5.13 15.71
CA GLY A 383 11.90 -5.22 14.78
C GLY A 383 12.90 -6.33 15.12
N ARG A 384 13.92 -6.50 14.28
CA ARG A 384 14.99 -7.50 14.45
C ARG A 384 15.67 -7.35 15.82
N PRO A 385 16.28 -8.41 16.39
CA PRO A 385 16.84 -8.41 17.74
C PRO A 385 18.15 -7.59 17.84
N THR A 386 18.06 -6.30 17.55
CA THR A 386 19.13 -5.29 17.58
C THR A 386 18.58 -4.03 18.26
N THR A 387 19.46 -3.22 18.85
CA THR A 387 19.08 -1.94 19.48
C THR A 387 19.15 -0.76 18.51
N ASN A 388 19.09 -1.02 17.20
CA ASN A 388 19.10 0.04 16.18
C ASN A 388 17.72 0.71 16.09
N PRO A 389 17.64 1.97 15.60
CA PRO A 389 16.36 2.58 15.27
C PRO A 389 15.56 1.75 14.25
N MET A 390 14.24 1.91 14.27
CA MET A 390 13.31 1.26 13.34
C MET A 390 12.38 2.34 12.77
N GLN A 391 12.03 2.26 11.49
CA GLN A 391 11.04 3.16 10.90
C GLN A 391 9.61 2.71 11.18
N GLY A 392 8.71 3.66 11.40
CA GLY A 392 7.28 3.35 11.57
C GLY A 392 6.62 2.91 10.25
N VAL A 393 7.07 3.47 9.13
CA VAL A 393 6.55 3.21 7.79
C VAL A 393 7.53 2.32 7.03
N GLY A 394 7.42 1.01 7.22
CA GLY A 394 8.27 0.01 6.58
C GLY A 394 7.69 -0.60 5.30
N GLY A 395 6.45 -0.25 4.94
CA GLY A 395 5.84 -0.61 3.66
C GLY A 395 6.19 0.36 2.53
N VAL A 396 5.37 0.35 1.47
CA VAL A 396 5.50 1.25 0.31
C VAL A 396 5.13 2.69 0.74
N LYS A 397 5.94 3.69 0.38
CA LYS A 397 5.69 5.13 0.60
C LYS A 397 5.29 5.89 -0.68
N GLY A 398 5.09 5.18 -1.78
CA GLY A 398 4.42 5.77 -2.95
C GLY A 398 2.95 6.04 -2.69
N THR A 399 2.43 7.04 -3.38
CA THR A 399 1.24 7.77 -2.95
C THR A 399 0.02 7.49 -3.82
N ASN A 400 0.18 6.75 -4.92
CA ASN A 400 -0.93 6.22 -5.69
C ASN A 400 -0.46 5.07 -6.60
N SER A 401 -1.25 4.01 -6.71
CA SER A 401 -0.98 2.89 -7.63
C SER A 401 -2.08 2.80 -8.69
N PHE A 402 -1.71 2.71 -9.96
CA PHE A 402 -2.65 2.42 -11.03
C PHE A 402 -2.58 0.95 -11.43
N LEU A 403 -3.75 0.35 -11.55
CA LEU A 403 -3.91 -0.98 -12.14
C LEU A 403 -3.52 -0.94 -13.61
N LEU A 404 -2.96 -2.04 -14.13
CA LEU A 404 -2.70 -2.13 -15.57
C LEU A 404 -3.98 -2.05 -16.40
N SER A 405 -5.11 -2.51 -15.86
CA SER A 405 -6.42 -2.37 -16.50
C SER A 405 -6.83 -0.91 -16.65
N TYR A 406 -6.64 -0.09 -15.62
CA TYR A 406 -6.92 1.35 -15.66
C TYR A 406 -6.02 2.08 -16.68
N ILE A 407 -4.73 1.74 -16.71
CA ILE A 407 -3.79 2.30 -17.70
C ILE A 407 -4.22 1.91 -19.12
N PHE A 408 -4.46 0.61 -19.35
CA PHE A 408 -4.91 0.10 -20.64
C PHE A 408 -6.21 0.78 -21.09
N THR A 409 -7.20 0.89 -20.20
CA THR A 409 -8.49 1.49 -20.54
C THR A 409 -8.39 2.98 -20.77
N SER A 410 -7.55 3.70 -20.02
CA SER A 410 -7.32 5.12 -20.28
C SER A 410 -6.83 5.35 -21.72
N ILE A 411 -5.90 4.51 -22.18
CA ILE A 411 -5.33 4.60 -23.54
C ILE A 411 -6.34 4.16 -24.60
N THR A 412 -7.01 3.02 -24.43
CA THR A 412 -7.99 2.57 -25.43
C THR A 412 -9.21 3.49 -25.48
N SER A 413 -9.63 4.04 -24.34
CA SER A 413 -10.65 5.07 -24.28
C SER A 413 -10.15 6.27 -25.06
N ALA A 414 -9.01 6.90 -24.72
CA ALA A 414 -8.34 7.97 -25.48
C ALA A 414 -8.39 7.76 -27.01
N LEU A 415 -7.99 6.59 -27.49
CA LEU A 415 -7.99 6.28 -28.92
C LEU A 415 -9.39 6.09 -29.52
N SER A 416 -10.43 5.76 -28.76
CA SER A 416 -11.78 5.47 -29.28
C SER A 416 -12.55 6.72 -29.71
N TRP A 417 -12.49 7.79 -28.92
CA TRP A 417 -13.09 9.10 -29.10
C TRP A 417 -12.17 10.20 -29.69
N SER A 418 -10.86 9.99 -29.85
CA SER A 418 -10.01 10.94 -30.59
C SER A 418 -10.47 11.11 -32.04
N ASP A 419 -10.21 12.28 -32.64
CA ASP A 419 -10.43 12.50 -34.06
C ASP A 419 -9.62 11.52 -34.93
N PRO A 420 -10.11 11.12 -36.12
CA PRO A 420 -9.39 10.20 -37.00
C PRO A 420 -7.97 10.63 -37.36
N TRP A 421 -7.72 11.93 -37.47
CA TRP A 421 -6.38 12.46 -37.80
C TRP A 421 -5.41 12.34 -36.62
N ILE A 422 -5.86 12.60 -35.38
CA ILE A 422 -5.10 12.35 -34.14
C ILE A 422 -4.78 10.87 -33.99
N LYS A 423 -5.78 9.99 -34.21
CA LYS A 423 -5.54 8.54 -34.17
C LYS A 423 -4.45 8.14 -35.16
N LYS A 424 -4.52 8.67 -36.39
CA LYS A 424 -3.53 8.40 -37.43
C LYS A 424 -2.14 8.90 -37.04
N SER A 425 -2.01 10.07 -36.41
CA SER A 425 -0.70 10.57 -35.96
C SER A 425 -0.11 9.75 -34.81
N LEU A 426 -0.94 9.02 -34.06
CA LEU A 426 -0.50 8.16 -32.95
C LEU A 426 -0.12 6.73 -33.37
N ASN A 427 -0.41 6.32 -34.62
CA ASN A 427 -0.21 4.94 -35.08
C ASN A 427 1.21 4.41 -34.88
N ASP A 428 2.22 5.26 -35.10
CA ASP A 428 3.64 4.91 -35.00
C ASP A 428 4.23 5.21 -33.61
N THR A 429 3.38 5.52 -32.62
CA THR A 429 3.80 5.82 -31.25
C THR A 429 3.56 4.64 -30.32
N VAL A 430 4.08 4.72 -29.09
CA VAL A 430 3.83 3.69 -28.05
C VAL A 430 2.34 3.55 -27.69
N MET A 431 1.49 4.53 -28.00
CA MET A 431 0.05 4.50 -27.69
C MET A 431 -0.67 3.30 -28.30
N THR A 432 -0.23 2.80 -29.46
CA THR A 432 -0.82 1.63 -30.14
C THR A 432 -0.19 0.29 -29.75
N GLN A 433 0.84 0.29 -28.91
CA GLN A 433 1.60 -0.89 -28.51
C GLN A 433 1.09 -1.54 -27.21
N TYR A 434 0.14 -0.90 -26.52
CA TYR A 434 -0.42 -1.43 -25.27
C TYR A 434 -1.28 -2.67 -25.55
N THR A 435 -0.97 -3.76 -24.86
CA THR A 435 -1.66 -5.05 -25.02
C THR A 435 -2.28 -5.53 -23.70
N GLN A 436 -3.22 -6.47 -23.79
CA GLN A 436 -3.78 -7.12 -22.61
C GLN A 436 -2.88 -8.23 -22.04
N LEU A 437 -1.74 -8.52 -22.69
CA LEU A 437 -0.89 -9.68 -22.36
C LEU A 437 -0.37 -9.67 -20.91
N PRO A 438 0.13 -8.54 -20.36
CA PRO A 438 0.59 -8.51 -18.97
C PRO A 438 -0.53 -8.87 -17.98
N MET A 439 -1.75 -8.38 -18.21
CA MET A 439 -2.92 -8.72 -17.39
C MET A 439 -3.32 -10.18 -17.55
N ALA A 440 -3.24 -10.73 -18.76
CA ALA A 440 -3.60 -12.12 -19.05
C ALA A 440 -2.62 -13.14 -18.45
N ARG A 441 -1.37 -12.72 -18.18
CA ARG A 441 -0.32 -13.55 -17.57
C ARG A 441 -0.18 -13.36 -16.06
N SER A 442 -0.80 -12.34 -15.48
CA SER A 442 -0.66 -12.05 -14.06
C SER A 442 -1.53 -12.98 -13.21
N GLY A 443 -0.94 -13.58 -12.17
CA GLY A 443 -1.67 -14.43 -11.20
C GLY A 443 -2.46 -13.65 -10.14
N SER A 444 -2.45 -12.33 -10.23
CA SER A 444 -3.18 -11.38 -9.37
C SER A 444 -3.47 -10.11 -10.17
N THR A 445 -4.18 -9.15 -9.59
CA THR A 445 -4.40 -7.83 -10.21
C THR A 445 -3.08 -7.04 -10.27
N PRO A 446 -2.42 -6.90 -11.44
CA PRO A 446 -1.14 -6.23 -11.53
C PRO A 446 -1.34 -4.71 -11.53
N SER A 447 -0.44 -4.02 -10.83
CA SER A 447 -0.46 -2.58 -10.69
C SER A 447 0.96 -2.02 -10.70
N VAL A 448 1.06 -0.73 -10.94
CA VAL A 448 2.32 0.03 -10.82
C VAL A 448 2.13 1.14 -9.81
N ASN A 449 3.17 1.41 -9.04
CA ASN A 449 3.23 2.62 -8.23
C ASN A 449 3.40 3.81 -9.19
N SER A 450 2.33 4.58 -9.37
CA SER A 450 2.24 5.58 -10.45
C SER A 450 2.64 6.97 -9.99
N ARG A 451 2.49 7.28 -8.70
CA ARG A 451 2.80 8.59 -8.15
C ARG A 451 3.88 8.48 -7.07
N ASP A 452 4.98 9.19 -7.30
CA ASP A 452 5.94 9.48 -6.24
C ASP A 452 5.27 10.34 -5.17
N GLY A 453 5.64 10.15 -3.90
CA GLY A 453 5.43 11.15 -2.85
C GLY A 453 6.64 12.05 -2.74
N ILE A 454 6.45 13.37 -2.65
CA ILE A 454 7.52 14.34 -2.48
C ILE A 454 7.30 15.07 -1.16
N ARG A 455 8.37 15.17 -0.35
CA ARG A 455 8.33 15.86 0.94
C ARG A 455 8.22 17.37 0.74
N HIS A 456 7.44 18.02 1.61
CA HIS A 456 7.31 19.48 1.58
C HIS A 456 8.65 20.15 1.91
N GLY A 457 9.10 21.05 1.04
CA GLY A 457 10.35 21.81 1.23
C GLY A 457 11.64 20.99 1.04
N ASP A 458 11.56 19.76 0.54
CA ASP A 458 12.74 18.97 0.20
C ASP A 458 13.28 19.34 -1.18
N GLU A 459 14.38 20.10 -1.19
CA GLU A 459 15.04 20.56 -2.42
C GLU A 459 15.65 19.40 -3.23
N SER A 460 16.00 18.29 -2.58
CA SER A 460 16.55 17.12 -3.26
C SER A 460 15.52 16.42 -4.16
N ASN A 461 14.22 16.65 -3.91
CA ASN A 461 13.10 16.00 -4.60
C ASN A 461 13.23 14.47 -4.63
N LEU A 462 13.81 13.88 -3.57
CA LEU A 462 13.94 12.45 -3.42
C LEU A 462 12.55 11.85 -3.11
N PRO A 463 12.05 10.90 -3.92
CA PRO A 463 10.76 10.27 -3.63
C PRO A 463 10.75 9.61 -2.26
N LEU A 464 9.66 9.80 -1.52
CA LEU A 464 9.48 9.26 -0.17
C LEU A 464 9.73 7.74 -0.11
N GLN A 465 9.48 7.01 -1.21
CA GLN A 465 9.74 5.57 -1.35
C GLN A 465 11.19 5.16 -1.08
N PHE A 466 12.16 6.07 -1.28
CA PHE A 466 13.58 5.83 -1.09
C PHE A 466 14.13 6.45 0.19
N LEU A 467 13.28 7.11 0.98
CA LEU A 467 13.68 7.70 2.26
C LEU A 467 13.50 6.69 3.39
N HIS A 468 14.59 6.42 4.11
CA HIS A 468 14.51 5.80 5.43
C HIS A 468 14.26 6.88 6.49
N GLU A 469 13.25 6.68 7.35
CA GLU A 469 12.91 7.61 8.42
C GLU A 469 12.62 6.85 9.70
N PRO A 470 13.57 6.78 10.64
CA PRO A 470 13.35 6.09 11.91
C PRO A 470 12.28 6.81 12.74
N ALA A 471 11.51 6.03 13.52
CA ALA A 471 10.62 6.60 14.52
C ALA A 471 11.41 7.31 15.63
N ASP A 472 10.78 8.25 16.32
CA ASP A 472 11.41 8.99 17.43
C ASP A 472 11.83 8.04 18.56
N CYS A 473 11.13 6.92 18.72
CA CYS A 473 11.46 5.86 19.65
C CYS A 473 11.09 4.47 19.11
N ARG A 474 11.91 3.49 19.49
CA ARG A 474 11.64 2.06 19.28
C ARG A 474 11.39 1.36 20.61
N ILE A 475 10.36 0.53 20.70
CA ILE A 475 10.04 -0.30 21.89
C ILE A 475 9.95 -1.77 21.48
N PHE A 476 10.58 -2.68 22.22
CA PHE A 476 10.37 -4.12 21.97
C PHE A 476 9.03 -4.61 22.52
N TYR A 477 8.43 -5.59 21.83
CA TYR A 477 7.28 -6.30 22.35
C TYR A 477 7.63 -7.06 23.63
N THR A 478 6.73 -7.00 24.60
CA THR A 478 6.73 -7.86 25.79
C THR A 478 5.73 -9.01 25.61
N ALA A 479 5.84 -10.07 26.41
CA ALA A 479 4.91 -11.19 26.36
C ALA A 479 3.44 -10.77 26.52
N ALA A 480 3.15 -9.77 27.37
CA ALA A 480 1.81 -9.25 27.55
C ALA A 480 1.29 -8.53 26.30
N MET A 481 2.14 -7.71 25.65
CA MET A 481 1.78 -6.96 24.45
C MET A 481 1.43 -7.83 23.25
N VAL A 482 2.01 -9.02 23.16
CA VAL A 482 1.75 -9.95 22.04
C VAL A 482 0.31 -10.47 22.07
N VAL A 483 -0.38 -10.43 23.21
CA VAL A 483 -1.75 -10.97 23.36
C VAL A 483 -2.78 -9.94 23.85
N ASP A 484 -2.33 -8.82 24.41
CA ASP A 484 -3.18 -7.73 24.92
C ASP A 484 -2.74 -6.39 24.30
N GLN A 485 -3.51 -5.89 23.33
CA GLN A 485 -3.26 -4.61 22.69
C GLN A 485 -3.36 -3.44 23.68
N SER A 486 -4.16 -3.56 24.75
CA SER A 486 -4.21 -2.52 25.78
C SER A 486 -2.91 -2.43 26.59
N ALA A 487 -2.13 -3.52 26.67
CA ALA A 487 -0.78 -3.47 27.24
C ALA A 487 0.19 -2.67 26.39
N VAL A 488 0.09 -2.76 25.05
CA VAL A 488 0.85 -1.89 24.12
C VAL A 488 0.56 -0.42 24.42
N TRP A 489 -0.72 -0.06 24.43
CA TRP A 489 -1.13 1.34 24.60
C TRP A 489 -0.75 1.91 25.97
N ARG A 490 -0.87 1.11 27.05
CA ARG A 490 -0.43 1.54 28.38
C ARG A 490 1.08 1.77 28.44
N THR A 491 1.89 0.88 27.85
CA THR A 491 3.34 1.10 27.82
C THR A 491 3.73 2.31 26.99
N VAL A 492 3.06 2.52 25.85
CA VAL A 492 3.23 3.75 25.06
C VAL A 492 2.89 4.99 25.88
N ALA A 493 1.69 5.04 26.47
CA ALA A 493 1.26 6.18 27.28
C ALA A 493 2.21 6.45 28.46
N ASP A 494 2.66 5.41 29.17
CA ASP A 494 3.60 5.56 30.29
C ASP A 494 4.99 6.02 29.83
N THR A 495 5.43 5.61 28.63
CA THR A 495 6.71 6.04 28.04
C THR A 495 6.67 7.50 27.58
N VAL A 496 5.54 7.96 27.04
CA VAL A 496 5.42 9.31 26.46
C VAL A 496 5.02 10.36 27.51
N TRP A 497 4.04 10.04 28.36
CA TRP A 497 3.44 10.98 29.32
C TRP A 497 3.57 10.55 30.78
N GLY A 498 4.09 9.35 31.04
CA GLY A 498 4.26 8.79 32.38
C GLY A 498 5.70 8.82 32.87
N LYS A 499 6.09 7.76 33.57
CA LYS A 499 7.45 7.58 34.14
C LYS A 499 8.21 6.42 33.48
N GLY A 500 7.64 5.83 32.44
CA GLY A 500 8.19 4.69 31.72
C GLY A 500 9.45 5.04 30.93
N ASN A 501 10.31 4.05 30.72
CA ASN A 501 11.52 4.15 29.90
C ASN A 501 11.64 2.90 29.00
N ALA A 502 10.64 2.67 28.16
CA ALA A 502 10.58 1.49 27.31
C ALA A 502 11.34 1.64 25.98
N CYS A 503 11.81 2.85 25.64
CA CYS A 503 12.52 3.09 24.39
C CYS A 503 13.92 2.47 24.43
N VAL A 504 14.17 1.57 23.50
CA VAL A 504 15.47 0.87 23.33
C VAL A 504 16.37 1.55 22.29
N ALA A 505 15.78 2.39 21.44
CA ALA A 505 16.48 3.24 20.48
C ALA A 505 15.68 4.52 20.25
N GLY A 506 16.36 5.61 19.87
CA GLY A 506 15.75 6.93 19.73
C GLY A 506 15.80 7.75 21.03
N SER A 507 14.85 8.66 21.21
CA SER A 507 14.79 9.57 22.35
C SER A 507 13.49 9.42 23.13
N ASN A 508 13.58 9.57 24.46
CA ASN A 508 12.42 9.72 25.35
C ASN A 508 11.98 11.17 25.53
N ASN A 509 12.59 12.12 24.82
CA ASN A 509 12.26 13.54 24.97
C ASN A 509 11.00 13.87 24.16
N TYR A 510 9.84 13.52 24.72
CA TYR A 510 8.53 13.85 24.16
C TYR A 510 8.01 15.22 24.63
N ASN A 511 8.70 15.85 25.58
CA ASN A 511 8.38 17.19 26.07
C ASN A 511 9.28 18.23 25.39
N GLY A 512 8.79 18.84 24.31
CA GLY A 512 9.01 20.26 23.95
C GLY A 512 10.42 20.82 23.72
N ASP A 513 11.52 20.09 23.91
CA ASP A 513 12.86 20.62 23.61
C ASP A 513 13.22 20.43 22.13
N LYS A 514 13.64 21.53 21.51
CA LYS A 514 14.00 21.62 20.08
C LYS A 514 14.85 20.43 19.67
N VAL A 515 14.33 19.61 18.75
CA VAL A 515 15.12 18.62 18.04
C VAL A 515 16.22 19.37 17.28
N SER A 516 17.45 19.31 17.80
CA SER A 516 18.65 19.58 17.03
C SER A 516 18.64 18.66 15.81
N GLY A 517 18.86 19.22 14.63
CA GLY A 517 18.75 18.54 13.34
C GLY A 517 19.34 17.13 13.36
N ILE A 518 18.54 16.16 12.92
CA ILE A 518 19.03 14.82 12.63
C ILE A 518 19.91 14.94 11.38
N PRO A 519 21.12 14.37 11.36
CA PRO A 519 22.11 14.62 10.32
C PRO A 519 21.56 14.23 8.95
N GLY A 520 21.55 15.20 8.04
CA GLY A 520 21.67 14.90 6.62
C GLY A 520 22.95 14.10 6.38
N PHE A 521 22.90 13.28 5.34
CA PHE A 521 24.04 12.55 4.79
C PHE A 521 25.36 13.32 5.00
N ALA A 522 26.26 12.73 5.77
CA ALA A 522 27.65 13.18 5.76
C ALA A 522 28.21 12.84 4.37
N GLU A 523 28.25 13.84 3.49
CA GLU A 523 29.24 13.89 2.42
C GLU A 523 30.61 13.67 3.08
N LYS A 524 31.24 12.53 2.81
CA LYS A 524 32.67 12.40 3.04
C LYS A 524 33.38 13.12 1.91
N ASP A 525 33.77 14.35 2.21
CA ASP A 525 34.76 15.11 1.47
C ASP A 525 36.03 14.28 1.19
N GLY A 526 36.57 14.51 0.00
CA GLY A 526 37.71 13.81 -0.57
C GLY A 526 38.98 13.89 0.27
N GLY A 527 39.52 12.71 0.60
CA GLY A 527 40.88 12.52 1.04
C GLY A 527 41.48 11.33 0.30
N ARG A 528 42.38 11.61 -0.67
CA ARG A 528 43.24 10.60 -1.31
C ARG A 528 44.01 9.85 -0.22
N VAL A 529 43.75 8.54 -0.08
CA VAL A 529 44.69 7.58 0.48
C VAL A 529 44.79 6.43 -0.51
N ALA A 530 46.03 6.13 -0.90
CA ALA A 530 46.36 5.11 -1.89
C ALA A 530 46.23 3.69 -1.30
N GLY A 531 45.65 2.79 -2.10
CA GLY A 531 46.04 1.39 -2.22
C GLY A 531 45.80 0.45 -1.04
N SER A 532 44.64 -0.20 -1.02
CA SER A 532 44.51 -1.60 -0.58
C SER A 532 43.26 -2.22 -1.22
N SER A 533 43.47 -3.21 -2.08
CA SER A 533 42.47 -4.03 -2.73
C SER A 533 41.56 -4.73 -1.72
N VAL A 534 40.26 -4.52 -1.82
CA VAL A 534 39.23 -5.37 -1.23
C VAL A 534 38.58 -6.09 -2.39
N GLU A 535 38.68 -7.41 -2.40
CA GLU A 535 38.07 -8.29 -3.41
C GLU A 535 36.54 -8.29 -3.24
N ASP A 536 35.83 -8.08 -4.35
CA ASP A 536 34.38 -8.17 -4.45
C ASP A 536 33.92 -9.64 -4.33
N GLU A 537 33.52 -10.08 -3.14
CA GLU A 537 32.84 -11.37 -2.92
C GLU A 537 31.31 -11.26 -3.18
N GLY A 538 30.89 -10.46 -4.15
CA GLY A 538 29.46 -10.20 -4.45
C GLY A 538 28.98 -10.63 -5.84
N GLU A 539 29.89 -10.93 -6.78
CA GLU A 539 29.53 -11.34 -8.14
C GLU A 539 29.42 -12.87 -8.28
N GLY A 540 30.14 -13.64 -7.45
CA GLY A 540 30.14 -15.10 -7.49
C GLY A 540 28.78 -15.74 -7.16
N GLU A 541 28.04 -15.21 -6.18
CA GLU A 541 26.74 -15.78 -5.78
C GLU A 541 25.61 -15.49 -6.79
N ARG A 542 25.75 -14.43 -7.61
CA ARG A 542 24.78 -14.08 -8.66
C ARG A 542 25.00 -14.90 -9.93
N GLU A 543 26.25 -15.23 -10.25
CA GLU A 543 26.57 -16.18 -11.33
C GLU A 543 26.16 -17.61 -10.96
N ASP A 544 26.33 -18.03 -9.71
CA ASP A 544 25.98 -19.39 -9.27
C ASP A 544 24.44 -19.63 -9.28
N PHE A 545 23.66 -18.59 -8.95
CA PHE A 545 22.19 -18.61 -9.05
C PHE A 545 21.69 -18.68 -10.52
N LEU A 546 22.38 -18.01 -11.45
CA LEU A 546 22.03 -18.06 -12.88
C LEU A 546 22.52 -19.35 -13.56
N GLN A 547 23.65 -19.92 -13.15
CA GLN A 547 24.13 -21.22 -13.63
C GLN A 547 23.21 -22.37 -13.21
N HIS A 548 22.61 -22.32 -12.00
CA HIS A 548 21.66 -23.34 -11.55
C HIS A 548 20.30 -23.31 -12.29
N ILE A 549 19.89 -22.17 -12.86
CA ILE A 549 18.70 -22.09 -13.73
C ILE A 549 19.03 -22.50 -15.18
N SER A 550 20.27 -22.25 -15.62
CA SER A 550 20.73 -22.56 -16.98
C SER A 550 21.05 -24.04 -17.21
N ALA A 551 21.36 -24.82 -16.18
CA ALA A 551 21.81 -26.21 -16.36
C ALA A 551 20.67 -27.19 -16.71
N ASP A 552 19.41 -26.85 -16.39
CA ASP A 552 18.24 -27.73 -16.56
C ASP A 552 17.16 -27.17 -17.52
N ILE A 553 17.45 -26.06 -18.21
CA ILE A 553 16.55 -25.46 -19.20
C ILE A 553 17.31 -25.32 -20.53
N ASP A 554 17.00 -26.19 -21.49
CA ASP A 554 17.49 -26.04 -22.86
C ASP A 554 16.73 -24.89 -23.54
N VAL A 555 17.33 -23.70 -23.47
CA VAL A 555 16.78 -22.47 -24.04
C VAL A 555 16.78 -22.51 -25.58
N GLU A 556 17.64 -23.34 -26.21
CA GLU A 556 17.67 -23.48 -27.67
C GLU A 556 16.50 -24.33 -28.19
N GLU A 557 16.10 -25.38 -27.47
CA GLU A 557 14.93 -26.21 -27.84
C GLU A 557 13.61 -25.39 -27.80
N ILE A 558 13.52 -24.42 -26.88
CA ILE A 558 12.38 -23.49 -26.79
C ILE A 558 12.36 -22.51 -27.98
N TRP A 559 13.53 -22.13 -28.49
CA TRP A 559 13.64 -21.15 -29.57
C TRP A 559 13.44 -21.76 -30.96
N GLU A 560 13.86 -23.01 -31.17
CA GLU A 560 13.58 -23.76 -32.40
C GLU A 560 12.07 -24.08 -32.56
N GLY A 561 11.36 -24.34 -31.45
CA GLY A 561 9.92 -24.56 -31.46
C GLY A 561 9.07 -23.33 -31.85
N LEU A 562 9.63 -22.12 -31.73
CA LEU A 562 8.96 -20.86 -32.06
C LEU A 562 9.13 -20.43 -33.53
N GLN A 563 10.12 -20.96 -34.24
CA GLN A 563 10.35 -20.64 -35.67
C GLN A 563 9.45 -21.43 -36.63
N GLN A 564 8.73 -22.46 -36.18
CA GLN A 564 7.89 -23.30 -37.04
C GLN A 564 6.43 -22.82 -37.16
N TRP A 565 6.06 -21.67 -36.61
CA TRP A 565 4.70 -21.15 -36.71
C TRP A 565 4.63 -20.00 -37.72
N ASP A 566 4.50 -20.38 -39.00
CA ASP A 566 4.00 -19.49 -40.05
C ASP A 566 2.53 -19.16 -39.76
N LEU A 567 2.24 -17.88 -39.63
CA LEU A 567 0.89 -17.32 -39.48
C LEU A 567 0.26 -17.10 -40.87
N GLU A 568 -0.20 -18.15 -41.52
CA GLU A 568 -1.19 -18.01 -42.60
C GLU A 568 -2.29 -19.07 -42.47
N ASP A 569 -3.53 -18.60 -42.68
CA ASP A 569 -4.78 -19.33 -42.87
C ASP A 569 -5.45 -20.02 -41.66
N ASP A 570 -6.44 -19.35 -41.06
CA ASP A 570 -7.85 -19.62 -41.39
C ASP A 570 -8.82 -18.74 -40.56
N VAL A 571 -9.43 -17.77 -41.25
CA VAL A 571 -10.63 -17.06 -40.79
C VAL A 571 -11.83 -17.82 -41.35
N VAL A 572 -12.60 -18.51 -40.49
CA VAL A 572 -13.97 -18.89 -40.85
C VAL A 572 -14.92 -18.63 -39.67
N MET A 573 -15.81 -17.67 -39.92
CA MET A 573 -17.00 -17.38 -39.11
C MET A 573 -18.06 -18.48 -39.27
N SER A 574 -18.64 -18.95 -38.16
CA SER A 574 -20.05 -19.38 -38.04
C SER A 574 -20.36 -19.50 -36.54
N GLY A 575 -21.54 -19.17 -36.00
CA GLY A 575 -22.89 -19.25 -36.55
C GLY A 575 -23.70 -20.13 -35.58
N THR A 576 -24.62 -19.53 -34.85
CA THR A 576 -25.42 -20.09 -33.74
C THR A 576 -26.33 -21.28 -34.06
N ARG A 577 -26.52 -22.12 -33.01
CA ARG A 577 -27.74 -22.85 -32.55
C ARG A 577 -28.27 -24.06 -33.35
N GLY A 578 -28.38 -25.18 -32.63
CA GLY A 578 -29.63 -25.96 -32.52
C GLY A 578 -29.49 -27.49 -32.58
N GLY A 579 -29.91 -28.18 -31.50
CA GLY A 579 -30.30 -29.61 -31.44
C GLY A 579 -29.19 -30.63 -31.71
N GLU A 580 -29.14 -31.85 -31.21
CA GLU A 580 -30.03 -32.73 -30.44
C GLU A 580 -29.14 -33.75 -29.70
N CYS A 581 -29.72 -34.43 -28.71
CA CYS A 581 -29.12 -35.55 -27.98
C CYS A 581 -28.83 -36.74 -28.92
N ILE A 582 -27.64 -37.33 -28.80
CA ILE A 582 -27.43 -38.76 -29.09
C ILE A 582 -26.55 -39.36 -27.99
N THR A 583 -27.07 -40.42 -27.38
CA THR A 583 -26.40 -41.28 -26.40
C THR A 583 -25.66 -42.44 -27.08
N LEU A 584 -24.42 -42.65 -26.61
CA LEU A 584 -23.71 -43.94 -26.39
C LEU A 584 -23.05 -44.65 -27.61
N PRO A 585 -22.02 -45.50 -27.41
CA PRO A 585 -21.63 -46.30 -26.21
C PRO A 585 -20.82 -45.59 -25.13
#